data_AF-A0A4U5PDW2-F1
#
_entry.id   AF-A0A4U5PDW2-F1
#
_cell.length_a   1.000
_cell.length_b   1.000
_cell.length_c   1.000
_cell.angle_alpha   90.00
_cell.angle_beta   90.00
_cell.angle_gamma   90.00
#
_symmetry.space_group_name_H-M   'P 1'
#
loop_
_entity.id
_entity.type
_entity.pdbx_description
1 polymer ?
#
loop_
_entity_poly.entity_id
_entity_poly.type
_entity_poly.pdbx_seq_one_letter_code
_entity_poly.pdbx_strand_id
1 'polypeptide(L)'
;MASKVLFAVALVALASLASTQTCDCDWQFKRLKAANNDIFHLLNRLASTKTEISGCSFQEAHGLADKLLVEIIGKVSGYAGIEIPPLPERPFTLACSGLQPTAQQFKDFAAALDLVFADYSLCGCTICSKDGFERFLIEYEVLLIDLRTGSN
;
A
#
# COMPACT_ATOMS: atom_id res chain seq x y z
N MET A 1 34.11 47.98 33.24
CA MET A 1 33.43 48.72 32.17
C MET A 1 33.31 47.81 30.97
N ALA A 2 32.09 47.70 30.44
CA ALA A 2 31.67 47.29 29.09
C ALA A 2 32.44 46.20 28.31
N SER A 3 31.76 45.09 28.02
CA SER A 3 31.36 44.68 26.65
C SER A 3 30.63 43.33 26.75
N LYS A 4 29.30 43.27 26.66
CA LYS A 4 28.47 43.33 25.45
C LYS A 4 28.82 42.26 24.41
N VAL A 5 27.89 41.28 24.31
CA VAL A 5 27.31 40.70 23.08
C VAL A 5 28.33 39.91 22.24
N LEU A 6 28.13 38.61 22.02
CA LEU A 6 27.32 38.13 20.90
C LEU A 6 26.88 36.67 21.13
N PHE A 7 25.57 36.49 21.26
CA PHE A 7 24.86 35.30 20.82
C PHE A 7 25.11 35.13 19.32
N ALA A 8 26.04 34.26 18.94
CA ALA A 8 26.13 33.77 17.58
C ALA A 8 25.27 32.51 17.49
N VAL A 9 24.01 32.74 17.11
CA VAL A 9 23.10 31.74 16.61
C VAL A 9 23.79 31.03 15.45
N ALA A 10 24.23 29.78 15.64
CA ALA A 10 24.62 28.89 14.56
C ALA A 10 23.35 28.37 13.86
N LEU A 11 22.61 29.29 13.26
CA LEU A 11 21.71 29.02 12.14
C LEU A 11 22.55 29.22 10.87
N VAL A 12 22.24 28.47 9.83
CA VAL A 12 22.91 28.44 8.52
C VAL A 12 24.09 27.47 8.43
N ALA A 13 23.79 26.16 8.52
CA ALA A 13 24.42 25.14 7.67
C ALA A 13 23.59 23.84 7.62
N LEU A 14 22.27 23.94 7.46
CA LEU A 14 21.47 22.84 6.90
C LEU A 14 21.15 23.15 5.43
N ALA A 15 22.21 23.47 4.68
CA ALA A 15 22.24 23.36 3.22
C ALA A 15 22.95 22.06 2.80
N SER A 16 23.00 21.08 3.70
CA SER A 16 23.53 19.75 3.44
C SER A 16 22.39 18.81 3.07
N LEU A 17 22.42 18.36 1.81
CA LEU A 17 21.57 17.36 1.17
C LEU A 17 20.25 17.88 0.59
N ALA A 18 20.32 18.95 -0.20
CA ALA A 18 19.72 18.81 -1.54
C ALA A 18 20.56 17.74 -2.27
N SER A 19 20.34 16.46 -1.93
CA SER A 19 20.64 15.43 -2.90
C SER A 19 19.89 15.87 -4.14
N THR A 20 20.60 16.09 -5.24
CA THR A 20 20.01 16.01 -6.57
C THR A 20 19.46 14.59 -6.70
N GLN A 21 18.35 14.30 -6.03
CA GLN A 21 17.55 13.14 -6.29
C GLN A 21 17.02 13.44 -7.68
N THR A 22 17.72 12.90 -8.68
CA THR A 22 17.25 12.92 -10.05
C THR A 22 15.97 12.11 -10.04
N CYS A 23 14.86 12.80 -9.85
CA CYS A 23 13.54 12.21 -9.80
C CYS A 23 13.18 11.73 -11.19
N ASP A 24 13.37 10.43 -11.41
CA ASP A 24 12.88 9.71 -12.58
C ASP A 24 11.48 9.17 -12.25
N CYS A 25 10.45 9.87 -12.71
CA CYS A 25 9.06 9.48 -12.44
C CYS A 25 8.68 8.14 -13.11
N ASP A 26 9.32 7.74 -14.21
CA ASP A 26 9.07 6.43 -14.83
C ASP A 26 9.62 5.32 -13.94
N TRP A 27 10.82 5.50 -13.39
CA TRP A 27 11.40 4.56 -12.44
C TRP A 27 10.59 4.47 -11.14
N GLN A 28 10.17 5.61 -10.58
CA GLN A 28 9.34 5.63 -9.37
C GLN A 28 7.99 4.95 -9.61
N PHE A 29 7.36 5.18 -10.75
CA PHE A 29 6.11 4.50 -11.10
C PHE A 29 6.29 2.99 -11.28
N LYS A 30 7.39 2.54 -11.90
CA LYS A 30 7.71 1.10 -12.00
C LYS A 30 7.87 0.45 -10.62
N ARG A 31 8.52 1.12 -9.67
CA ARG A 31 8.62 0.64 -8.28
C ARG A 31 7.27 0.56 -7.61
N LEU A 32 6.44 1.59 -7.77
CA LEU A 32 5.10 1.63 -7.20
C LEU A 32 4.25 0.47 -7.74
N LYS A 33 4.28 0.26 -9.06
CA LYS A 33 3.60 -0.86 -9.71
C LYS A 33 4.11 -2.21 -9.23
N ALA A 34 5.42 -2.38 -9.06
CA ALA A 34 5.98 -3.63 -8.54
C ALA A 34 5.49 -3.92 -7.11
N ALA A 35 5.55 -2.94 -6.22
CA ALA A 35 5.04 -3.07 -4.85
C ALA A 35 3.53 -3.39 -4.83
N ASN A 36 2.74 -2.75 -5.71
CA ASN A 36 1.32 -3.06 -5.84
C ASN A 36 1.09 -4.50 -6.34
N ASN A 37 1.86 -4.95 -7.32
CA ASN A 37 1.73 -6.31 -7.86
C ASN A 37 2.05 -7.39 -6.82
N ASP A 38 3.02 -7.16 -5.94
CA ASP A 38 3.33 -8.10 -4.85
C ASP A 38 2.12 -8.29 -3.91
N ILE A 39 1.43 -7.20 -3.59
CA ILE A 39 0.18 -7.24 -2.81
C ILE A 39 -0.92 -7.97 -3.60
N PHE A 40 -1.15 -7.57 -4.86
CA PHE A 40 -2.18 -8.18 -5.69
C PHE A 40 -1.99 -9.69 -5.84
N HIS A 41 -0.77 -10.17 -6.07
CA HIS A 41 -0.49 -11.59 -6.19
C HIS A 41 -0.74 -12.36 -4.88
N LEU A 42 -0.41 -11.76 -3.73
CA LEU A 42 -0.69 -12.33 -2.42
C LEU A 42 -2.22 -12.47 -2.21
N LEU A 43 -2.96 -11.40 -2.47
CA LEU A 43 -4.41 -11.36 -2.29
C LEU A 43 -5.14 -12.28 -3.27
N ASN A 44 -4.73 -12.27 -4.55
CA ASN A 44 -5.33 -13.13 -5.57
C ASN A 44 -5.14 -14.61 -5.23
N ARG A 45 -3.98 -15.01 -4.68
CA ARG A 45 -3.76 -16.39 -4.22
C ARG A 45 -4.74 -16.79 -3.12
N LEU A 46 -4.97 -15.91 -2.15
CA LEU A 46 -5.92 -16.17 -1.07
C LEU A 46 -7.36 -16.20 -1.59
N ALA A 47 -7.74 -15.24 -2.43
CA ALA A 47 -9.11 -15.10 -2.94
C ALA A 47 -9.50 -16.21 -3.92
N SER A 48 -8.55 -16.77 -4.67
CA SER A 48 -8.81 -17.82 -5.67
C SER A 48 -8.63 -19.24 -5.15
N THR A 49 -8.15 -19.43 -3.91
CA THR A 49 -7.97 -20.79 -3.38
C THR A 49 -9.31 -21.51 -3.22
N LYS A 50 -9.35 -22.78 -3.63
CA LYS A 50 -10.49 -23.68 -3.44
C LYS A 50 -10.17 -24.82 -2.49
N THR A 51 -8.96 -24.82 -1.96
CA THR A 51 -8.42 -25.85 -1.09
C THR A 51 -7.84 -25.22 0.16
N GLU A 52 -7.49 -26.08 1.11
CA GLU A 52 -6.69 -25.70 2.26
C GLU A 52 -5.38 -25.02 1.84
N ILE A 53 -4.99 -23.99 2.58
CA ILE A 53 -3.72 -23.29 2.41
C ILE A 53 -3.03 -23.15 3.76
N SER A 54 -1.79 -23.63 3.84
CA SER A 54 -0.99 -23.56 5.06
C SER A 54 -1.68 -24.15 6.31
N GLY A 55 -2.50 -25.18 6.18
CA GLY A 55 -3.25 -25.75 7.31
C GLY A 55 -4.59 -25.07 7.62
N CYS A 56 -4.95 -24.03 6.86
CA CYS A 56 -6.17 -23.24 7.09
C CYS A 56 -7.20 -23.50 6.00
N SER A 57 -8.49 -23.46 6.40
CA SER A 57 -9.59 -23.67 5.47
C SER A 57 -9.62 -22.61 4.36
N PHE A 58 -10.20 -22.94 3.20
CA PHE A 58 -10.36 -21.95 2.13
C PHE A 58 -11.24 -20.77 2.58
N GLN A 59 -12.21 -21.00 3.48
CA GLN A 59 -13.03 -19.93 4.06
C GLN A 59 -12.21 -18.95 4.91
N GLU A 60 -11.21 -19.44 5.66
CA GLU A 60 -10.30 -18.56 6.41
C GLU A 60 -9.38 -17.77 5.48
N ALA A 61 -8.91 -18.40 4.40
CA ALA A 61 -8.13 -17.70 3.37
C ALA A 61 -8.95 -16.60 2.69
N HIS A 62 -10.20 -16.89 2.34
CA HIS A 62 -11.13 -15.94 1.75
C HIS A 62 -11.49 -14.81 2.71
N GLY A 63 -11.77 -15.13 3.98
CA GLY A 63 -12.04 -14.12 5.00
C GLY A 63 -10.85 -13.21 5.26
N LEU A 64 -9.63 -13.75 5.22
CA LEU A 64 -8.41 -12.96 5.29
C LEU A 64 -8.27 -12.09 4.03
N ALA A 65 -8.46 -12.64 2.84
CA ALA A 65 -8.40 -11.88 1.58
C ALA A 65 -9.38 -10.71 1.57
N ASP A 66 -10.63 -10.94 1.98
CA ASP A 66 -11.69 -9.91 2.05
C ASP A 66 -11.25 -8.73 2.92
N LYS A 67 -10.75 -9.03 4.12
CA LYS A 67 -10.28 -8.02 5.06
C LYS A 67 -9.11 -7.21 4.50
N LEU A 68 -8.12 -7.89 3.94
CA LEU A 68 -6.92 -7.24 3.41
C LEU A 68 -7.20 -6.46 2.11
N LEU A 69 -8.16 -6.91 1.30
CA LEU A 69 -8.63 -6.18 0.12
C LEU A 69 -9.29 -4.86 0.50
N VAL A 70 -10.19 -4.86 1.49
CA VAL A 70 -10.80 -3.62 2.00
C VAL A 70 -9.73 -2.65 2.51
N GLU A 71 -8.73 -3.17 3.23
CA GLU A 71 -7.62 -2.37 3.75
C GLU A 71 -6.79 -1.73 2.61
N ILE A 72 -6.35 -2.51 1.62
CA ILE A 72 -5.52 -1.96 0.54
C ILE A 72 -6.30 -1.01 -0.38
N ILE A 73 -7.59 -1.27 -0.63
CA ILE A 73 -8.43 -0.38 -1.42
C ILE A 73 -8.53 0.99 -0.75
N GLY A 74 -8.81 1.04 0.56
CA GLY A 74 -8.84 2.31 1.30
C GLY A 74 -7.50 3.05 1.31
N LYS A 75 -6.40 2.30 1.28
CA LYS A 75 -5.05 2.86 1.22
C LYS A 75 -4.74 3.50 -0.13
N VAL A 76 -4.99 2.75 -1.20
CA VAL A 76 -4.72 3.16 -2.59
C VAL A 76 -5.64 4.30 -3.00
N SER A 77 -6.90 4.30 -2.55
CA SER A 77 -7.83 5.40 -2.80
C SER A 77 -7.36 6.69 -2.11
N GLY A 78 -6.82 6.57 -0.89
CA GLY A 78 -6.19 7.67 -0.17
C GLY A 78 -4.98 8.27 -0.91
N TYR A 79 -4.11 7.43 -1.48
CA TYR A 79 -2.99 7.90 -2.30
C TYR A 79 -3.45 8.65 -3.55
N ALA A 80 -4.53 8.18 -4.17
CA ALA A 80 -5.07 8.75 -5.40
C ALA A 80 -5.94 10.00 -5.16
N GLY A 81 -6.27 10.31 -3.90
CA GLY A 81 -7.28 11.33 -3.56
C GLY A 81 -8.66 10.99 -4.13
N ILE A 82 -8.95 9.70 -4.32
CA ILE A 82 -10.22 9.22 -4.85
C ILE A 82 -11.12 8.86 -3.69
N GLU A 83 -12.26 9.52 -3.59
CA GLU A 83 -13.29 9.15 -2.66
C GLU A 83 -14.03 7.92 -3.20
N ILE A 84 -13.98 6.83 -2.45
CA ILE A 84 -14.70 5.59 -2.75
C ILE A 84 -15.87 5.44 -1.75
N PRO A 85 -17.01 4.87 -2.18
CA PRO A 85 -18.06 4.50 -1.24
C PRO A 85 -17.50 3.59 -0.14
N PRO A 86 -17.98 3.71 1.11
CA PRO A 86 -17.51 2.86 2.19
C PRO A 86 -17.77 1.39 1.84
N LEU A 87 -16.70 0.60 1.82
CA LEU A 87 -16.79 -0.83 1.58
C LEU A 87 -17.37 -1.51 2.83
N PRO A 88 -18.42 -2.35 2.69
CA PRO A 88 -18.99 -3.01 3.85
C PRO A 88 -17.96 -3.96 4.45
N GLU A 89 -17.63 -3.75 5.72
CA GLU A 89 -16.80 -4.64 6.50
C GLU A 89 -17.58 -5.89 6.90
N ARG A 90 -16.94 -7.06 6.73
CA ARG A 90 -17.47 -8.33 7.22
C ARG A 90 -16.69 -8.73 8.46
N PRO A 91 -17.36 -9.11 9.56
CA PRO A 91 -16.66 -9.55 10.77
C PRO A 91 -15.82 -10.78 10.43
N PHE A 92 -14.51 -10.68 10.69
CA PHE A 92 -13.56 -11.75 10.43
C PHE A 92 -12.52 -11.81 11.55
N THR A 93 -12.29 -13.03 12.05
CA THR A 93 -11.20 -13.35 12.96
C THR A 93 -10.44 -14.53 12.38
N LEU A 94 -9.13 -14.37 12.21
CA LEU A 94 -8.27 -15.45 11.74
C LEU A 94 -8.01 -16.42 12.90
N ALA A 95 -8.66 -17.58 12.89
CA ALA A 95 -8.52 -18.60 13.93
C ALA A 95 -7.28 -19.48 13.69
N CYS A 96 -7.03 -19.84 12.43
CA CYS A 96 -5.88 -20.64 12.03
C CYS A 96 -4.57 -19.84 12.03
N SER A 97 -3.55 -20.34 12.72
CA SER A 97 -2.23 -19.69 12.80
C SER A 97 -1.43 -19.80 11.50
N GLY A 98 -1.73 -20.76 10.62
CA GLY A 98 -0.99 -21.01 9.39
C GLY A 98 -0.98 -19.87 8.38
N LEU A 99 -1.95 -18.95 8.47
CA LEU A 99 -2.04 -17.75 7.63
C LEU A 99 -1.49 -16.48 8.31
N GLN A 100 -1.03 -16.56 9.56
CA GLN A 100 -0.41 -15.40 10.23
C GLN A 100 0.82 -14.86 9.48
N PRO A 101 1.73 -15.70 8.92
CA PRO A 101 2.84 -15.21 8.10
C PRO A 101 2.35 -14.45 6.86
N THR A 102 1.27 -14.91 6.22
CA THR A 102 0.66 -14.23 5.07
C THR A 102 0.10 -12.86 5.45
N ALA A 103 -0.58 -12.78 6.59
CA ALA A 103 -1.08 -11.50 7.11
C ALA A 103 0.08 -10.53 7.43
N GLN A 104 1.21 -11.04 7.93
CA GLN A 104 2.40 -10.22 8.17
C GLN A 104 3.05 -9.78 6.85
N GLN A 105 3.18 -10.68 5.88
CA GLN A 105 3.72 -10.36 4.56
C GLN A 105 2.92 -9.27 3.86
N PHE A 106 1.58 -9.29 3.99
CA PHE A 106 0.74 -8.20 3.50
C PHE A 106 1.10 -6.86 4.15
N LYS A 107 1.26 -6.81 5.48
CA LYS A 107 1.63 -5.57 6.18
C LYS A 107 2.98 -5.04 5.72
N ASP A 108 3.95 -5.94 5.53
CA ASP A 108 5.29 -5.58 5.06
C ASP A 108 5.21 -5.00 3.64
N PHE A 109 4.41 -5.59 2.74
CA PHE A 109 4.17 -5.05 1.41
C PHE A 109 3.40 -3.72 1.43
N ALA A 110 2.40 -3.58 2.28
CA ALA A 110 1.64 -2.34 2.43
C ALA A 110 2.54 -1.20 2.94
N ALA A 111 3.44 -1.48 3.88
CA ALA A 111 4.44 -0.54 4.36
C ALA A 111 5.49 -0.21 3.28
N ALA A 112 5.90 -1.18 2.45
CA ALA A 112 6.77 -0.90 1.31
C ALA A 112 6.07 0.01 0.28
N LEU A 113 4.78 -0.22 0.03
CA LEU A 113 3.97 0.62 -0.86
C LEU A 113 3.85 2.06 -0.32
N ASP A 114 3.67 2.24 0.99
CA ASP A 114 3.72 3.55 1.66
C ASP A 114 5.01 4.31 1.36
N LEU A 115 6.15 3.64 1.57
CA LEU A 115 7.46 4.25 1.38
C LEU A 115 7.68 4.64 -0.08
N VAL A 116 7.32 3.77 -1.02
CA VAL A 116 7.44 4.05 -2.45
C VAL A 116 6.50 5.19 -2.88
N PHE A 117 5.28 5.25 -2.32
CA PHE A 117 4.37 6.36 -2.58
C PHE A 117 4.91 7.69 -2.01
N ALA A 118 5.47 7.67 -0.80
CA ALA A 118 6.10 8.85 -0.21
C ALA A 118 7.26 9.37 -1.07
N ASP A 119 8.15 8.49 -1.53
CA ASP A 119 9.23 8.83 -2.47
C ASP A 119 8.68 9.44 -3.77
N TYR A 120 7.65 8.81 -4.34
CA TYR A 120 6.98 9.25 -5.57
C TYR A 120 6.39 10.66 -5.41
N SER A 121 5.72 10.91 -4.28
CA SER A 121 5.10 12.20 -3.94
C SER A 121 6.16 13.30 -3.70
N LEU A 122 7.22 12.99 -2.96
CA LEU A 122 8.34 13.92 -2.72
C LEU A 122 9.05 14.34 -4.00
N CYS A 123 9.11 13.45 -4.99
CA CYS A 123 9.63 13.74 -6.31
C CYS A 123 8.75 14.69 -7.14
N GLY A 124 7.59 15.09 -6.63
CA GLY A 124 6.65 15.94 -7.35
C GLY A 124 6.13 15.28 -8.62
N CYS A 125 6.14 13.94 -8.68
CA CYS A 125 5.67 13.18 -9.84
C CYS A 125 4.16 13.35 -9.96
N THR A 126 3.78 14.44 -10.61
CA THR A 126 2.42 14.73 -10.98
C THR A 126 2.08 13.88 -12.18
N ILE A 127 1.37 12.79 -11.92
CA ILE A 127 0.29 12.41 -12.83
C ILE A 127 0.77 11.80 -14.16
N CYS A 128 1.21 10.54 -14.10
CA CYS A 128 1.11 9.60 -15.23
C CYS A 128 -0.03 8.58 -15.10
N SER A 129 -1.25 8.79 -14.59
CA SER A 129 -2.03 9.90 -14.06
C SER A 129 -2.90 9.26 -12.96
N LYS A 130 -4.00 9.86 -12.51
CA LYS A 130 -5.06 9.19 -11.75
C LYS A 130 -5.37 7.76 -12.27
N ASP A 131 -5.26 7.55 -13.59
CA ASP A 131 -5.44 6.27 -14.29
C ASP A 131 -4.61 5.10 -13.74
N GLY A 132 -3.40 5.35 -13.22
CA GLY A 132 -2.52 4.31 -12.69
C GLY A 132 -3.02 3.74 -11.37
N PHE A 133 -3.38 4.64 -10.44
CA PHE A 133 -3.99 4.24 -9.17
C PHE A 133 -5.43 3.77 -9.37
N GLU A 134 -6.20 4.39 -10.27
CA GLU A 134 -7.52 3.90 -10.68
C GLU A 134 -7.44 2.46 -11.19
N ARG A 135 -6.41 2.12 -11.97
CA ARG A 135 -6.19 0.74 -12.42
C ARG A 135 -5.90 -0.21 -11.26
N PHE A 136 -5.07 0.18 -10.29
CA PHE A 136 -4.87 -0.63 -9.09
C PHE A 136 -6.17 -0.83 -8.31
N LEU A 137 -6.96 0.23 -8.15
CA LEU A 137 -8.28 0.16 -7.49
C LEU A 137 -9.21 -0.80 -8.22
N ILE A 138 -9.33 -0.68 -9.55
CA ILE A 138 -10.16 -1.57 -10.37
C ILE A 138 -9.73 -3.03 -10.17
N GLU A 139 -8.43 -3.32 -10.17
CA GLU A 139 -7.91 -4.68 -9.96
C GLU A 139 -8.33 -5.24 -8.59
N TYR A 140 -8.23 -4.44 -7.52
CA TYR A 140 -8.67 -4.87 -6.19
C TYR A 140 -10.18 -4.97 -6.04
N GLU A 141 -10.95 -4.04 -6.62
CA GLU A 141 -12.41 -4.04 -6.58
C GLU A 141 -12.98 -5.25 -7.31
N VAL A 142 -12.47 -5.57 -8.50
CA VAL A 142 -12.86 -6.78 -9.24
C VAL A 142 -12.58 -8.03 -8.40
N LEU A 143 -11.38 -8.12 -7.83
CA LEU A 143 -11.01 -9.27 -6.99
C LEU A 143 -11.92 -9.38 -5.74
N LEU A 144 -12.26 -8.26 -5.12
CA LEU A 144 -13.16 -8.22 -3.96
C LEU A 144 -14.60 -8.61 -4.34
N ILE A 145 -15.09 -8.16 -5.50
CA ILE A 145 -16.41 -8.54 -6.00
C ILE A 145 -16.44 -10.04 -6.25
N ASP A 146 -15.48 -10.58 -7.01
CA ASP A 146 -15.46 -11.99 -7.37
C ASP A 146 -15.37 -12.89 -6.12
N LEU A 147 -14.55 -12.49 -5.14
CA LEU A 147 -14.46 -13.17 -3.85
C LEU A 147 -15.80 -13.19 -3.11
N ARG A 148 -16.54 -12.08 -3.12
CA ARG A 148 -17.79 -11.91 -2.38
C ARG A 148 -18.99 -12.55 -3.07
N THR A 149 -18.97 -12.67 -4.38
CA THR A 149 -20.04 -13.30 -5.18
C THR A 149 -19.78 -14.78 -5.46
N GLY A 150 -18.57 -15.28 -5.17
CA GLY A 150 -18.18 -16.66 -5.46
C GLY A 150 -18.00 -16.92 -6.95
N SER A 151 -17.61 -15.89 -7.73
CA SER A 151 -17.44 -16.00 -9.18
C SER A 151 -16.15 -16.71 -9.61
N ASN A 152 -15.28 -17.09 -8.66
CA ASN A 152 -13.94 -17.64 -8.92
C ASN A 152 -13.81 -19.15 -8.71
#